data_AF-A0A1G6J5N7-F1
#
_entry.id   AF-A0A1G6J5N7-F1
#
_cell.length_a   1.000
_cell.length_b   1.000
_cell.length_c   1.000
_cell.angle_alpha   90.00
_cell.angle_beta   90.00
_cell.angle_gamma   90.00
#
_symmetry.space_group_name_H-M   'P 1'
#
loop_
_entity.id
_entity.type
_entity.pdbx_description
1 polymer ?
#
loop_
_entity_poly.entity_id
_entity_poly.type
_entity_poly.pdbx_seq_one_letter_code
_entity_poly.pdbx_strand_id
1 'polypeptide(L)'
;MTDNASVAKPMPTGSTQAVEGAEHHIDPTALGMNATAWVSLAMLLVIVLMVWKKVPAIVNAMLDKRIALIRAQLDEASSLRADAEKLRAEYEAKAKAAASEAEQLLAHAQVEAEAIVKQAKVDTAALIKRRGKMAEDKIAAAQRTAIAEVRATAANAAATAAASLIAERHDASADKPLVDQAITRLGTTRLN
;
A
#
# COMPACT_ATOMS: atom_id res chain seq x y z
N MET A 1 -36.42 100.19 -25.39
CA MET A 1 -37.62 99.56 -24.80
C MET A 1 -37.25 99.12 -23.39
N THR A 2 -37.37 99.92 -22.33
CA THR A 2 -38.58 100.41 -21.63
C THR A 2 -39.50 99.29 -21.14
N ASP A 3 -39.39 98.96 -19.86
CA ASP A 3 -40.49 98.85 -18.87
C ASP A 3 -39.85 98.64 -17.48
N ASN A 4 -39.46 99.67 -16.71
CA ASN A 4 -40.23 100.43 -15.72
C ASN A 4 -41.47 99.76 -15.09
N ALA A 5 -41.40 99.36 -13.81
CA ALA A 5 -42.16 100.01 -12.74
C ALA A 5 -42.11 99.25 -11.39
N SER A 6 -42.02 100.04 -10.32
CA SER A 6 -42.53 99.79 -8.95
C SER A 6 -41.69 98.87 -8.03
N VAL A 7 -40.77 99.36 -7.18
CA VAL A 7 -40.84 100.22 -5.97
C VAL A 7 -40.91 99.43 -4.64
N ALA A 8 -39.93 99.75 -3.76
CA ALA A 8 -39.89 99.67 -2.28
C ALA A 8 -39.38 98.41 -1.52
N LYS A 9 -38.08 98.45 -1.13
CA LYS A 9 -37.47 98.43 0.25
C LYS A 9 -37.96 97.39 1.32
N PRO A 10 -37.16 97.07 2.39
CA PRO A 10 -35.79 96.52 2.51
C PRO A 10 -35.69 95.26 3.45
N MET A 11 -34.45 94.79 3.71
CA MET A 11 -33.97 93.99 4.89
C MET A 11 -34.04 92.45 4.81
N PRO A 12 -33.35 91.69 5.68
CA PRO A 12 -31.90 91.68 5.94
C PRO A 12 -31.30 90.25 5.98
N THR A 13 -29.98 90.17 5.87
CA THR A 13 -29.14 89.01 6.24
C THR A 13 -29.39 88.58 7.69
N GLY A 14 -29.91 87.37 7.89
CA GLY A 14 -30.09 86.75 9.19
C GLY A 14 -28.91 85.84 9.54
N SER A 15 -27.96 86.37 10.31
CA SER A 15 -27.08 85.58 11.16
C SER A 15 -27.89 84.92 12.26
N THR A 16 -28.00 83.59 12.29
CA THR A 16 -28.49 82.89 13.48
C THR A 16 -27.37 82.84 14.52
N GLN A 17 -27.26 83.94 15.26
CA GLN A 17 -26.65 83.96 16.58
C GLN A 17 -27.44 83.04 17.50
N ALA A 18 -26.72 82.41 18.44
CA ALA A 18 -27.28 81.78 19.61
C ALA A 18 -28.20 82.78 20.32
N VAL A 19 -29.47 82.40 20.46
CA VAL A 19 -30.40 83.06 21.37
C VAL A 19 -30.54 82.12 22.55
N GLU A 20 -29.89 82.48 23.66
CA GLU A 20 -30.33 82.09 24.99
C GLU A 20 -31.77 82.60 25.16
N GLY A 21 -32.72 81.73 24.83
CA GLY A 21 -34.11 81.88 25.19
C GLY A 21 -34.30 81.33 26.59
N ALA A 22 -34.34 82.22 27.58
CA ALA A 22 -34.99 81.95 28.85
C ALA A 22 -36.48 81.70 28.58
N GLU A 23 -36.83 80.46 28.22
CA GLU A 23 -38.22 80.04 28.12
C GLU A 23 -38.74 79.73 29.52
N HIS A 24 -39.79 80.44 29.90
CA HIS A 24 -40.61 80.15 31.06
C HIS A 24 -41.22 78.75 30.90
N HIS A 25 -40.55 77.73 31.44
CA HIS A 25 -41.13 76.43 31.70
C HIS A 25 -42.25 76.62 32.72
N ILE A 26 -43.49 76.70 32.24
CA ILE A 26 -44.67 76.60 33.10
C ILE A 26 -44.70 75.15 33.60
N ASP A 27 -44.23 74.92 34.83
CA ASP A 27 -44.38 73.64 35.51
C ASP A 27 -45.87 73.42 35.83
N PRO A 28 -46.59 72.46 35.19
CA PRO A 28 -47.87 72.02 35.72
C PRO A 28 -47.63 71.36 37.08
N THR A 29 -47.84 72.14 38.15
CA THR A 29 -47.65 71.69 39.52
C THR A 29 -48.91 70.95 39.95
N ALA A 30 -48.90 69.63 39.87
CA ALA A 30 -49.90 68.78 40.52
C ALA A 30 -49.37 68.39 41.91
N LEU A 31 -50.12 68.68 42.98
CA LEU A 31 -49.79 68.28 44.37
C LEU A 31 -48.42 68.81 44.90
N GLY A 32 -48.05 70.06 44.58
CA GLY A 32 -46.92 70.75 45.23
C GLY A 32 -45.51 70.29 44.82
N MET A 33 -45.36 69.56 43.72
CA MET A 33 -44.08 69.11 43.18
C MET A 33 -43.91 69.53 41.72
N ASN A 34 -42.70 69.95 41.34
CA ASN A 34 -42.36 70.42 39.98
C ASN A 34 -42.53 69.29 38.93
N ALA A 35 -42.71 69.63 37.65
CA ALA A 35 -42.92 68.63 36.60
C ALA A 35 -41.73 67.65 36.46
N THR A 36 -40.52 68.15 36.70
CA THR A 36 -39.28 67.35 36.77
C THR A 36 -39.32 66.30 37.87
N ALA A 37 -39.97 66.57 39.00
CA ALA A 37 -40.11 65.62 40.09
C ALA A 37 -41.06 64.48 39.72
N TRP A 38 -42.17 64.79 39.03
CA TRP A 38 -43.09 63.76 38.53
C TRP A 38 -42.46 62.90 37.42
N VAL A 39 -41.67 63.51 36.53
CA VAL A 39 -40.87 62.79 35.52
C VAL A 39 -39.82 61.89 36.18
N SER A 40 -39.12 62.38 37.20
CA SER A 40 -38.14 61.58 37.94
C SER A 40 -38.78 60.40 38.68
N LEU A 41 -39.98 60.60 39.25
CA LEU A 41 -40.75 59.55 39.92
C LEU A 41 -41.25 58.50 38.92
N ALA A 42 -41.77 58.93 37.77
CA ALA A 42 -42.17 58.04 36.69
C ALA A 42 -40.97 57.22 36.16
N MET A 43 -39.81 57.84 35.99
CA MET A 43 -38.59 57.16 35.54
C MET A 43 -38.08 56.16 36.59
N LEU A 44 -38.13 56.53 37.87
CA LEU A 44 -37.80 55.63 38.97
C LEU A 44 -38.75 54.43 39.01
N LEU A 45 -40.06 54.65 38.83
CA LEU A 45 -41.07 53.59 38.79
C LEU A 45 -40.81 52.63 37.62
N VAL A 46 -40.47 53.15 36.43
CA VAL A 46 -40.08 52.35 35.27
C VAL A 46 -38.82 51.52 35.55
N ILE A 47 -37.78 52.11 36.15
CA ILE A 47 -36.54 51.40 36.51
C ILE A 47 -36.83 50.29 37.52
N VAL A 48 -37.60 50.57 38.57
CA VAL A 48 -38.01 49.57 39.58
C VAL A 48 -38.80 48.43 38.92
N LEU A 49 -39.74 48.76 38.04
CA LEU A 49 -40.56 47.76 37.33
C LEU A 49 -39.71 46.93 36.35
N MET A 50 -38.69 47.54 35.73
CA MET A 50 -37.73 46.88 34.84
C MET A 50 -36.80 45.93 35.59
N VAL A 51 -36.35 46.32 36.79
CA VAL A 51 -35.59 45.45 37.71
C VAL A 51 -36.48 44.32 38.23
N TRP A 52 -37.74 44.61 38.60
CA TRP A 52 -38.70 43.61 39.08
C TRP A 52 -39.07 42.59 38.00
N LYS A 53 -39.20 43.04 36.74
CA LYS A 53 -39.36 42.18 35.56
C LYS A 53 -38.05 41.52 35.08
N LYS A 54 -36.94 41.70 35.82
CA LYS A 54 -35.65 41.03 35.60
C LYS A 54 -35.06 41.21 34.20
N VAL A 55 -35.37 42.32 33.53
CA VAL A 55 -34.80 42.65 32.21
C VAL A 55 -33.26 42.62 32.20
N PRO A 56 -32.52 43.19 33.18
CA PRO A 56 -31.06 43.10 33.18
C PRO A 56 -30.54 41.66 33.30
N ALA A 57 -31.26 40.78 34.01
CA ALA A 57 -30.87 39.37 34.13
C ALA A 57 -31.04 38.60 32.81
N ILE A 58 -32.07 38.92 32.01
CA ILE A 58 -32.29 38.32 30.68
C ILE A 58 -31.17 38.73 29.72
N VAL A 59 -30.78 40.00 29.74
CA VAL A 59 -29.67 40.50 28.90
C VAL A 59 -28.37 39.80 29.28
N ASN A 60 -28.03 39.72 30.57
CA ASN A 60 -26.84 39.00 31.03
C ASN A 60 -26.88 37.51 30.63
N ALA A 61 -28.02 36.84 30.79
CA ALA A 61 -28.17 35.44 30.39
C ALA A 61 -27.99 35.23 28.87
N MET A 62 -28.39 36.19 28.04
CA MET A 62 -28.17 36.14 26.58
C MET A 62 -26.69 36.34 26.22
N LEU A 63 -26.00 37.25 26.92
CA LEU A 63 -24.55 37.45 26.76
C LEU A 63 -23.79 36.19 27.20
N ASP A 64 -24.15 35.60 28.34
CA ASP A 64 -23.54 34.37 28.84
C ASP A 64 -23.76 33.20 27.88
N LYS A 65 -24.97 33.06 27.32
CA LYS A 65 -25.25 32.07 26.26
C LYS A 65 -24.37 32.27 25.03
N ARG A 66 -24.16 33.52 24.60
CA ARG A 66 -23.26 33.84 23.47
C ARG A 66 -21.82 33.48 23.78
N ILE A 67 -21.33 33.80 24.98
CA ILE A 67 -19.98 33.46 25.43
C ILE A 67 -19.81 31.93 25.48
N ALA A 68 -20.78 31.21 26.03
CA ALA A 68 -20.76 29.75 26.09
C ALA A 68 -20.73 29.12 24.69
N LEU A 69 -21.51 29.66 23.74
CA LEU A 69 -21.54 29.20 22.36
C LEU A 69 -20.20 29.45 21.66
N ILE A 70 -19.62 30.64 21.81
CA ILE A 70 -18.30 30.96 21.24
C ILE A 70 -17.21 30.07 21.83
N ARG A 71 -17.24 29.83 23.15
CA ARG A 71 -16.31 28.90 23.80
C ARG A 71 -16.45 27.49 23.24
N ALA A 72 -17.67 26.97 23.13
CA ALA A 72 -17.92 25.66 22.56
C ALA A 72 -17.41 25.55 21.11
N GLN A 73 -17.62 26.58 20.28
CA GLN A 73 -17.09 26.60 18.91
C GLN A 73 -15.56 26.67 18.86
N LEU A 74 -14.93 27.41 19.78
CA LEU A 74 -13.48 27.50 19.86
C LEU A 74 -12.88 26.17 20.33
N ASP A 75 -13.51 25.53 21.32
CA ASP A 75 -13.11 24.22 21.82
C ASP A 75 -13.25 23.16 20.73
N GLU A 76 -14.37 23.14 19.99
CA GLU A 76 -14.60 22.25 18.85
C GLU A 76 -13.58 22.47 17.73
N ALA A 77 -13.29 23.74 17.37
CA ALA A 77 -12.27 24.07 16.38
C ALA A 77 -10.87 23.66 16.84
N SER A 78 -10.56 23.80 18.13
CA SER A 78 -9.29 23.37 18.71
C SER A 78 -9.14 21.85 18.69
N SER A 79 -10.21 21.11 19.02
CA SER A 79 -10.26 19.66 18.94
C SER A 79 -10.09 19.19 17.50
N LEU A 80 -10.80 19.82 16.55
CA LEU A 80 -10.71 19.47 15.13
C LEU A 80 -9.30 19.71 14.57
N ARG A 81 -8.63 20.78 15.01
CA ARG A 81 -7.21 21.00 14.69
C ARG A 81 -6.31 19.94 15.30
N ALA A 82 -6.49 19.61 16.58
CA ALA A 82 -5.70 18.58 17.24
C ALA A 82 -5.88 17.21 16.57
N ASP A 83 -7.10 16.87 16.15
CA ASP A 83 -7.40 15.62 15.45
C ASP A 83 -6.82 15.62 14.02
N ALA A 84 -6.86 16.77 13.32
CA ALA A 84 -6.20 16.90 12.02
C ALA A 84 -4.67 16.78 12.12
N GLU A 85 -4.05 17.37 13.16
CA GLU A 85 -2.61 17.26 13.41
C GLU A 85 -2.20 15.84 13.77
N LYS A 86 -2.98 15.16 14.64
CA LYS A 86 -2.78 13.73 14.94
C LYS A 86 -2.89 12.88 13.68
N LEU A 87 -3.95 13.08 12.90
CA LEU A 87 -4.17 12.32 11.68
C LEU A 87 -3.03 12.52 10.69
N ARG A 88 -2.56 13.77 10.52
CA ARG A 88 -1.39 14.07 9.69
C ARG A 88 -0.13 13.37 10.21
N ALA A 89 0.13 13.42 11.50
CA ALA A 89 1.29 12.74 12.09
C ALA A 89 1.22 11.22 11.92
N GLU A 90 0.03 10.62 12.05
CA GLU A 90 -0.20 9.20 11.78
C GLU A 90 0.05 8.84 10.31
N TYR A 91 -0.42 9.65 9.36
CA TYR A 91 -0.16 9.41 7.94
C TYR A 91 1.32 9.60 7.59
N GLU A 92 2.01 10.60 8.15
CA GLU A 92 3.44 10.77 7.96
C GLU A 92 4.24 9.60 8.54
N ALA A 93 3.86 9.10 9.73
CA ALA A 93 4.46 7.92 10.33
C ALA A 93 4.19 6.66 9.49
N LYS A 94 2.95 6.45 9.04
CA LYS A 94 2.57 5.33 8.15
C LYS A 94 3.31 5.39 6.82
N ALA A 95 3.48 6.57 6.23
CA ALA A 95 4.22 6.74 4.98
C ALA A 95 5.71 6.39 5.15
N LYS A 96 6.34 6.82 6.26
CA LYS A 96 7.72 6.44 6.58
C LYS A 96 7.87 4.95 6.85
N ALA A 97 6.93 4.36 7.59
CA ALA A 97 6.91 2.91 7.85
C ALA A 97 6.77 2.13 6.54
N ALA A 98 5.83 2.50 5.67
CA ALA A 98 5.63 1.86 4.37
C ALA A 98 6.86 1.99 3.46
N ALA A 99 7.54 3.15 3.46
CA ALA A 99 8.80 3.32 2.73
C ALA A 99 9.90 2.39 3.25
N SER A 100 10.08 2.32 4.58
CA SER A 100 11.04 1.41 5.20
C SER A 100 10.69 -0.07 4.94
N GLU A 101 9.42 -0.44 5.01
CA GLU A 101 8.96 -1.80 4.71
C GLU A 101 9.21 -2.16 3.25
N ALA A 102 8.96 -1.22 2.32
CA ALA A 102 9.26 -1.43 0.91
C ALA A 102 10.76 -1.62 0.65
N GLU A 103 11.62 -0.82 1.28
CA GLU A 103 13.08 -0.99 1.20
C GLU A 103 13.53 -2.35 1.75
N GLN A 104 12.98 -2.76 2.91
CA GLN A 104 13.26 -4.07 3.49
C GLN A 104 12.77 -5.22 2.60
N LEU A 105 11.58 -5.09 2.01
CA LEU A 105 11.03 -6.05 1.07
C LEU A 105 11.91 -6.18 -0.18
N LEU A 106 12.38 -5.07 -0.75
CA LEU A 106 13.30 -5.08 -1.88
C LEU A 106 14.63 -5.75 -1.53
N ALA A 107 15.21 -5.41 -0.38
CA ALA A 107 16.47 -6.01 0.08
C ALA A 107 16.31 -7.53 0.28
N HIS A 108 15.22 -7.95 0.91
CA HIS A 108 14.92 -9.37 1.11
C HIS A 108 14.72 -10.11 -0.22
N ALA A 109 13.94 -9.54 -1.13
CA ALA A 109 13.69 -10.11 -2.45
C ALA A 109 14.98 -10.26 -3.27
N GLN A 110 15.93 -9.31 -3.16
CA GLN A 110 17.23 -9.43 -3.82
C GLN A 110 18.04 -10.60 -3.24
N VAL A 111 18.13 -10.70 -1.92
CA VAL A 111 18.84 -11.81 -1.25
C VAL A 111 18.22 -13.16 -1.60
N GLU A 112 16.89 -13.26 -1.60
CA GLU A 112 16.18 -14.48 -2.00
C GLU A 112 16.42 -14.82 -3.47
N ALA A 113 16.36 -13.85 -4.37
CA ALA A 113 16.64 -14.05 -5.79
C ALA A 113 18.07 -14.57 -6.01
N GLU A 114 19.06 -13.98 -5.35
CA GLU A 114 20.46 -14.45 -5.41
C GLU A 114 20.60 -15.88 -4.87
N ALA A 115 19.92 -16.19 -3.75
CA ALA A 115 19.92 -17.53 -3.18
C ALA A 115 19.29 -18.57 -4.14
N ILE A 116 18.16 -18.23 -4.77
CA ILE A 116 17.49 -19.08 -5.77
C ILE A 116 18.42 -19.31 -6.97
N VAL A 117 19.06 -18.26 -7.51
CA VAL A 117 19.98 -18.38 -8.64
C VAL A 117 21.19 -19.25 -8.27
N LYS A 118 21.75 -19.07 -7.07
CA LYS A 118 22.86 -19.90 -6.57
C LYS A 118 22.45 -21.36 -6.45
N GLN A 119 21.29 -21.64 -5.87
CA GLN A 119 20.77 -22.99 -5.73
C GLN A 119 20.47 -23.62 -7.09
N ALA A 120 19.82 -22.90 -8.00
CA ALA A 120 19.54 -23.35 -9.35
C ALA A 120 20.82 -23.71 -10.13
N LYS A 121 21.91 -22.93 -9.96
CA LYS A 121 23.22 -23.26 -10.55
C LYS A 121 23.79 -24.56 -9.99
N VAL A 122 23.73 -24.76 -8.68
CA VAL A 122 24.19 -25.99 -8.01
C VAL A 122 23.39 -27.20 -8.51
N ASP A 123 22.06 -27.08 -8.53
CA ASP A 123 21.18 -28.16 -8.97
C ASP A 123 21.37 -28.47 -10.45
N THR A 124 21.53 -27.45 -11.30
CA THR A 124 21.82 -27.64 -12.73
C THR A 124 23.16 -28.33 -12.94
N ALA A 125 24.21 -27.94 -12.21
CA ALA A 125 25.51 -28.61 -12.28
C ALA A 125 25.42 -30.08 -11.84
N ALA A 126 24.66 -30.36 -10.78
CA ALA A 126 24.41 -31.74 -10.32
C ALA A 126 23.62 -32.56 -11.35
N LEU A 127 22.61 -31.96 -12.00
CA LEU A 127 21.83 -32.57 -13.07
C LEU A 127 22.70 -32.90 -14.28
N ILE A 128 23.53 -31.96 -14.73
CA ILE A 128 24.46 -32.16 -15.85
C ILE A 128 25.44 -33.28 -15.51
N LYS A 129 26.04 -33.28 -14.32
CA LYS A 129 26.96 -34.34 -13.89
C LYS A 129 26.29 -35.71 -13.90
N ARG A 130 25.05 -35.81 -13.39
CA ARG A 130 24.28 -37.07 -13.39
C ARG A 130 23.95 -37.52 -14.82
N ARG A 131 23.55 -36.59 -15.70
CA ARG A 131 23.27 -36.87 -17.11
C ARG A 131 24.51 -37.32 -17.87
N GLY A 132 25.66 -36.67 -17.62
CA GLY A 132 26.95 -37.07 -18.17
C GLY A 132 27.31 -38.49 -17.77
N LYS A 133 27.26 -38.81 -16.47
CA LYS A 133 27.53 -40.16 -15.99
C LYS A 133 26.59 -41.21 -16.60
N MET A 134 25.29 -40.92 -16.70
CA MET A 134 24.35 -41.83 -17.36
C MET A 134 24.66 -42.03 -18.85
N ALA A 135 25.16 -41.00 -19.55
CA ALA A 135 25.58 -41.14 -20.93
C ALA A 135 26.87 -41.97 -21.06
N GLU A 136 27.85 -41.72 -20.19
CA GLU A 136 29.08 -42.51 -20.10
C GLU A 136 28.78 -43.98 -19.81
N ASP A 137 27.91 -44.27 -18.84
CA ASP A 137 27.49 -45.63 -18.48
C ASP A 137 26.79 -46.32 -19.67
N LYS A 138 25.94 -45.59 -20.41
CA LYS A 138 25.29 -46.11 -21.64
C LYS A 138 26.29 -46.40 -22.75
N ILE A 139 27.27 -45.51 -22.97
CA ILE A 139 28.34 -45.72 -23.96
C ILE A 139 29.16 -46.95 -23.57
N ALA A 140 29.56 -47.08 -22.31
CA ALA A 140 30.32 -48.23 -21.83
C ALA A 140 29.53 -49.54 -21.99
N ALA A 141 28.23 -49.53 -21.70
CA ALA A 141 27.36 -50.68 -21.93
C ALA A 141 27.27 -51.03 -23.42
N ALA A 142 27.05 -50.04 -24.29
CA ALA A 142 26.98 -50.24 -25.74
C ALA A 142 28.31 -50.77 -26.32
N GLN A 143 29.45 -50.26 -25.85
CA GLN A 143 30.77 -50.75 -26.24
C GLN A 143 30.97 -52.21 -25.85
N ARG A 144 30.58 -52.61 -24.63
CA ARG A 144 30.64 -54.02 -24.20
C ARG A 144 29.79 -54.92 -25.09
N THR A 145 28.57 -54.50 -25.41
CA THR A 145 27.68 -55.23 -26.32
C THR A 145 28.29 -55.35 -27.72
N ALA A 146 28.79 -54.25 -28.29
CA ALA A 146 29.40 -54.25 -29.62
C ALA A 146 30.64 -55.16 -29.69
N ILE A 147 31.50 -55.15 -28.67
CA ILE A 147 32.66 -56.06 -28.59
C ILE A 147 32.19 -57.51 -28.51
N ALA A 148 31.17 -57.81 -27.70
CA ALA A 148 30.61 -59.16 -27.60
C ALA A 148 30.01 -59.63 -28.94
N GLU A 149 29.31 -58.74 -29.66
CA GLU A 149 28.72 -59.02 -30.97
C GLU A 149 29.79 -59.27 -32.03
N VAL A 150 30.85 -58.46 -32.10
CA VAL A 150 31.98 -58.70 -33.02
C VAL A 150 32.65 -60.03 -32.73
N ARG A 151 32.86 -60.38 -31.45
CA ARG A 151 33.43 -61.68 -31.06
C ARG A 151 32.52 -62.84 -31.46
N ALA A 152 31.22 -62.72 -31.24
CA ALA A 152 30.25 -63.75 -31.62
C ALA A 152 30.21 -63.94 -33.14
N THR A 153 30.19 -62.86 -33.93
CA THR A 153 30.22 -62.92 -35.39
C THR A 153 31.52 -63.54 -35.91
N ALA A 154 32.67 -63.17 -35.34
CA ALA A 154 33.96 -63.76 -35.70
C ALA A 154 34.02 -65.26 -35.35
N ALA A 155 33.53 -65.66 -34.18
CA ALA A 155 33.46 -67.07 -33.77
C ALA A 155 32.54 -67.88 -34.69
N ASN A 156 31.38 -67.32 -35.06
CA ASN A 156 30.46 -67.95 -36.00
C ASN A 156 31.07 -68.07 -37.40
N ALA A 157 31.73 -67.03 -37.91
CA ALA A 157 32.40 -67.07 -39.21
C ALA A 157 33.52 -68.11 -39.23
N ALA A 158 34.33 -68.18 -38.17
CA ALA A 158 35.38 -69.19 -38.02
C ALA A 158 34.81 -70.61 -37.93
N ALA A 159 33.73 -70.81 -37.16
CA ALA A 159 33.05 -72.10 -37.03
C ALA A 159 32.46 -72.56 -38.38
N THR A 160 31.81 -71.66 -39.12
CA THR A 160 31.28 -71.95 -40.46
C THR A 160 32.40 -72.29 -41.44
N ALA A 161 33.49 -71.51 -41.48
CA ALA A 161 34.63 -71.79 -42.34
C ALA A 161 35.30 -73.13 -41.99
N ALA A 162 35.45 -73.45 -40.70
CA ALA A 162 35.95 -74.74 -40.25
C ALA A 162 35.01 -75.88 -40.66
N ALA A 163 33.69 -75.71 -40.52
CA ALA A 163 32.71 -76.71 -40.94
C ALA A 163 32.76 -76.96 -42.46
N SER A 164 32.90 -75.90 -43.26
CA SER A 164 33.09 -76.02 -44.72
C SER A 164 34.38 -76.74 -45.08
N LEU A 165 35.51 -76.39 -44.45
CA LEU A 165 36.79 -77.06 -44.70
C LEU A 165 36.76 -78.54 -44.31
N ILE A 166 36.11 -78.86 -43.18
CA ILE A 166 35.88 -80.24 -42.74
C ILE A 166 35.06 -80.96 -43.81
N ALA A 167 33.94 -80.40 -44.26
CA ALA A 167 33.09 -81.02 -45.28
C ALA A 167 33.82 -81.26 -46.62
N GLU A 168 34.74 -80.36 -47.02
CA GLU A 168 35.55 -80.51 -48.24
C GLU A 168 36.70 -81.52 -48.12
N ARG A 169 37.18 -81.78 -46.89
CA ARG A 169 38.35 -82.65 -46.63
C ARG A 169 37.99 -83.98 -45.97
N HIS A 170 36.73 -84.18 -45.57
CA HIS A 170 36.27 -85.45 -45.01
C HIS A 170 35.95 -86.46 -46.11
N ASP A 171 36.66 -87.58 -46.09
CA ASP A 171 36.32 -88.78 -46.84
C ASP A 171 36.09 -89.96 -45.88
N ALA A 172 35.58 -91.08 -46.39
CA ALA A 172 35.31 -92.29 -45.60
C ALA A 172 36.59 -92.90 -44.97
N SER A 173 37.79 -92.51 -45.39
CA SER A 173 39.07 -92.92 -44.79
C SER A 173 39.43 -92.07 -43.57
N ALA A 174 38.99 -90.82 -43.50
CA ALA A 174 39.16 -89.93 -42.35
C ALA A 174 38.19 -90.25 -41.19
N ASP A 175 37.00 -90.79 -41.47
CA ASP A 175 35.99 -91.16 -40.47
C ASP A 175 36.45 -92.31 -39.55
N LYS A 176 37.12 -93.32 -40.11
CA LYS A 176 37.52 -94.55 -39.40
C LYS A 176 38.40 -94.27 -38.15
N PRO A 177 39.50 -93.49 -38.23
CA PRO A 177 40.31 -93.17 -37.05
C PRO A 177 39.61 -92.27 -36.02
N LEU A 178 38.66 -91.42 -36.45
CA LEU A 178 37.88 -90.59 -35.52
C LEU A 178 36.89 -91.42 -34.70
N VAL A 179 36.25 -92.41 -35.33
CA VAL A 179 35.37 -93.37 -34.65
C VAL A 179 36.16 -94.23 -33.66
N ASP A 180 37.32 -94.75 -34.06
CA ASP A 180 38.19 -95.54 -33.17
C ASP A 180 38.69 -94.72 -31.98
N GLN A 181 39.04 -93.43 -32.17
CA GLN A 181 39.39 -92.53 -31.07
C GLN A 181 38.19 -92.23 -30.14
N ALA A 182 36.99 -92.01 -30.68
CA ALA A 182 35.80 -91.77 -29.87
C ALA A 182 35.43 -93.00 -29.02
N ILE A 183 35.50 -94.20 -29.61
CA ILE A 183 35.29 -95.48 -28.92
C ILE A 183 36.35 -95.65 -27.82
N THR A 184 37.61 -95.38 -28.13
CA THR A 184 38.71 -95.47 -27.14
C THR A 184 38.49 -94.50 -25.98
N ARG A 185 38.14 -93.23 -26.24
CA ARG A 185 37.94 -92.20 -25.22
C ARG A 185 36.73 -92.50 -24.32
N LEU A 186 35.65 -93.05 -24.88
CA LEU A 186 34.50 -93.54 -24.11
C LEU A 186 34.85 -94.78 -23.28
N GLY A 187 35.68 -95.68 -23.82
CA GLY A 187 36.22 -96.83 -23.10
C GLY A 187 37.09 -96.42 -21.90
N THR A 188 37.93 -95.40 -22.06
CA THR A 188 38.78 -94.87 -20.99
C THR A 188 37.97 -94.19 -19.87
N THR A 189 36.93 -93.42 -20.19
CA THR A 189 36.06 -92.76 -19.19
C THR A 189 35.21 -93.75 -18.39
N ARG A 190 34.95 -94.96 -18.90
CA ARG A 190 34.25 -96.03 -18.16
C ARG A 190 35.18 -96.93 -17.32
N LEU A 191 36.50 -96.82 -17.49
CA LEU A 191 37.50 -97.63 -16.78
C LEU A 191 38.16 -96.88 -15.60
N ASN A 192 37.72 -95.65 -15.33
CA ASN A 192 37.95 -94.90 -14.09
C ASN A 192 36.64 -94.75 -13.32
#